data_AF-E9CQK5-F1
#
_entry.id   AF-E9CQK5-F1
#
_cell.length_a   1.000
_cell.length_b   1.000
_cell.length_c   1.000
_cell.angle_alpha   90.00
_cell.angle_beta   90.00
_cell.angle_gamma   90.00
#
_symmetry.space_group_name_H-M   'P 1'
#
loop_
_entity.id
_entity.type
_entity.pdbx_description
1 polymer ?
#
loop_
_entity_poly.entity_id
_entity_poly.type
_entity_poly.pdbx_seq_one_letter_code
_entity_poly.pdbx_strand_id
1 'polypeptide(L)'
;MKQLLKEKDKDKKDEHGGIGTPATRSDMLEKLKNRQFIREEKGKLIPTETGVAFFRALPESATLPDMTALWSAQQSDIEQGSKTV
;
A
#
# COMPACT_ATOMS: atom_id res chain seq x y z
N MET A 1 -0.05 14.90 -1.03
CA MET A 1 -0.34 13.48 -1.36
C MET A 1 -1.15 12.72 -0.31
N LYS A 2 -0.90 12.82 1.01
CA LYS A 2 -1.80 12.24 2.06
C LYS A 2 -3.28 12.59 1.89
N GLN A 3 -3.57 13.70 1.22
CA GLN A 3 -4.92 14.19 0.94
C GLN A 3 -5.66 13.32 -0.09
N LEU A 4 -4.99 12.82 -1.14
CA LEU A 4 -5.59 11.98 -2.18
C LEU A 4 -6.09 10.63 -1.62
N LEU A 5 -5.29 9.99 -0.77
CA LEU A 5 -5.70 8.74 -0.12
C LEU A 5 -6.87 8.98 0.85
N LYS A 6 -6.82 10.09 1.60
CA LYS A 6 -7.93 10.45 2.51
C LYS A 6 -9.21 10.79 1.77
N GLU A 7 -9.12 11.43 0.60
CA GLU A 7 -10.28 11.72 -0.24
C GLU A 7 -10.88 10.45 -0.84
N LYS A 8 -10.05 9.49 -1.28
CA LYS A 8 -10.52 8.16 -1.73
C LYS A 8 -11.37 7.45 -0.68
N ASP A 9 -11.01 7.59 0.59
CA ASP A 9 -11.64 6.86 1.69
C ASP A 9 -12.70 7.69 2.44
N LYS A 10 -13.01 8.91 1.98
CA LYS A 10 -13.88 9.87 2.69
C LYS A 10 -15.30 9.34 2.92
N ASP A 11 -15.82 8.54 2.00
CA ASP A 11 -17.16 7.95 2.09
C ASP A 11 -17.17 6.52 2.66
N LYS A 12 -16.00 5.99 3.04
CA LYS A 12 -15.84 4.66 3.61
C LYS A 12 -15.50 4.76 5.09
N LYS A 13 -16.51 4.58 5.96
CA LYS A 13 -16.38 4.73 7.42
C LYS A 13 -15.24 3.94 8.07
N ASP A 14 -14.84 2.82 7.46
CA ASP A 14 -13.79 1.93 7.99
C ASP A 14 -12.44 2.05 7.27
N GLU A 15 -12.29 3.00 6.34
CA GLU A 15 -11.02 3.28 5.65
C GLU A 15 -10.47 4.67 6.04
N HIS A 16 -9.15 4.79 6.21
CA HIS A 16 -8.50 5.99 6.76
C HIS A 16 -7.36 6.51 5.86
N GLY A 17 -7.57 6.50 4.55
CA GLY A 17 -6.54 6.87 3.59
C GLY A 17 -5.43 5.84 3.51
N GLY A 18 -5.80 4.57 3.52
CA GLY A 18 -4.88 3.44 3.46
C GLY A 18 -4.52 3.06 2.03
N ILE A 19 -3.37 2.40 1.87
CA ILE A 19 -3.02 1.71 0.63
C ILE A 19 -3.75 0.37 0.57
N GLY A 20 -4.27 0.05 -0.61
CA GLY A 20 -5.00 -1.19 -0.86
C GLY A 20 -6.42 -1.16 -0.27
N THR A 21 -7.18 -2.18 -0.62
CA THR A 21 -8.55 -2.41 -0.14
C THR A 21 -8.56 -3.40 1.03
N PRO A 22 -9.61 -3.42 1.87
CA PRO A 22 -9.73 -4.40 2.95
C PRO A 22 -9.51 -5.85 2.49
N ALA A 23 -9.99 -6.19 1.30
CA ALA A 23 -9.83 -7.52 0.70
C ALA A 23 -8.37 -7.90 0.39
N THR A 24 -7.48 -6.94 0.15
CA THR A 24 -6.10 -7.20 -0.31
C THR A 24 -5.06 -7.08 0.81
N ARG A 25 -5.41 -6.51 1.97
CA ARG A 25 -4.47 -6.28 3.07
C ARG A 25 -3.97 -7.57 3.70
N SER A 26 -4.85 -8.54 3.94
CA SER A 26 -4.49 -9.85 4.50
C SER A 26 -3.52 -10.59 3.58
N ASP A 27 -3.87 -10.71 2.30
CA ASP A 27 -3.02 -11.35 1.28
C ASP A 27 -1.64 -10.69 1.15
N MET A 28 -1.58 -9.36 1.25
CA MET A 28 -0.31 -8.64 1.19
C MET A 28 0.56 -8.92 2.43
N LEU A 29 -0.02 -8.94 3.62
CA LEU A 29 0.70 -9.31 4.85
C LEU A 29 1.23 -10.75 4.79
N GLU A 30 0.42 -11.69 4.30
CA GLU A 30 0.85 -13.07 4.11
C GLU A 30 2.00 -13.18 3.11
N LYS A 31 1.93 -12.47 1.97
CA LYS A 31 3.03 -12.43 1.00
C LYS A 31 4.32 -11.89 1.59
N LEU A 32 4.26 -10.83 2.41
CA LEU A 32 5.44 -10.27 3.07
C LEU A 32 6.05 -11.23 4.09
N LYS A 33 5.20 -11.96 4.84
CA LYS A 33 5.63 -13.03 5.76
C LYS A 33 6.27 -14.20 5.01
N ASN A 34 5.64 -14.68 3.95
CA ASN A 34 6.12 -15.81 3.14
C ASN A 34 7.46 -15.50 2.44
N ARG A 35 7.68 -14.24 2.04
CA ARG A 35 8.95 -13.76 1.50
C ARG A 35 10.00 -13.42 2.57
N GLN A 36 9.69 -13.64 3.84
CA GLN A 36 10.57 -13.36 4.97
C GLN A 36 11.02 -11.90 5.05
N PHE A 37 10.21 -10.95 4.56
CA PHE A 37 10.50 -9.52 4.67
C PHE A 37 10.03 -8.94 6.01
N ILE A 38 9.00 -9.53 6.59
CA ILE A 38 8.50 -9.21 7.93
C ILE A 38 8.30 -10.51 8.71
N ARG A 39 8.36 -10.41 10.03
CA ARG A 39 8.00 -11.48 10.96
C ARG A 39 7.12 -10.95 12.06
N GLU A 40 6.42 -11.85 12.74
CA GLU A 40 5.57 -11.49 13.87
C GLU A 40 6.25 -11.90 15.17
N GLU A 41 6.43 -10.93 16.08
CA GLU A 41 6.98 -11.16 17.42
C GLU A 41 6.04 -10.54 18.44
N LYS A 42 5.49 -11.35 19.36
CA LYS A 42 4.59 -10.90 20.42
C LYS A 42 3.42 -10.05 19.90
N GLY A 43 2.83 -10.45 18.77
CA GLY A 43 1.73 -9.74 18.11
C GLY A 43 2.12 -8.46 17.38
N LYS A 44 3.43 -8.18 17.21
CA LYS A 44 3.94 -7.02 16.46
C LYS A 44 4.61 -7.48 15.17
N LEU A 45 4.41 -6.73 14.10
CA LEU A 45 5.12 -6.93 12.83
C LEU A 45 6.48 -6.24 12.89
N ILE A 46 7.54 -7.02 12.73
CA ILE A 46 8.94 -6.58 12.80
C ILE A 46 9.60 -6.82 11.44
N PRO A 47 10.26 -5.82 10.83
CA PRO A 47 11.01 -6.03 9.60
C PRO A 47 12.21 -6.97 9.85
N THR A 48 12.51 -7.82 8.88
CA THR A 48 13.72 -8.66 8.89
C THR A 48 14.89 -7.93 8.26
N GLU A 49 16.11 -8.41 8.49
CA GLU A 49 17.30 -7.87 7.80
C GLU A 49 17.17 -7.95 6.27
N THR A 50 16.66 -9.09 5.76
CA THR A 50 16.34 -9.27 4.33
C THR A 50 15.33 -8.23 3.84
N GLY A 51 14.27 -7.97 4.60
CA GLY A 51 13.26 -6.97 4.25
C GLY A 51 13.83 -5.55 4.21
N VAL A 52 14.68 -5.19 5.18
CA VAL A 52 15.37 -3.88 5.21
C VAL A 52 16.37 -3.76 4.05
N ALA A 53 17.13 -4.80 3.76
CA ALA A 53 18.07 -4.80 2.63
C ALA A 53 17.34 -4.64 1.29
N PHE A 54 16.24 -5.36 1.09
CA PHE A 54 15.39 -5.23 -0.09
C PHE A 54 14.82 -3.81 -0.21
N PHE A 55 14.28 -3.26 0.87
CA PHE A 55 13.77 -1.88 0.90
C PHE A 55 14.85 -0.86 0.49
N ARG A 56 16.08 -1.00 1.00
CA ARG A 56 17.20 -0.09 0.69
C ARG A 56 17.71 -0.21 -0.74
N ALA A 57 17.49 -1.34 -1.40
CA ALA A 57 17.87 -1.55 -2.80
C ALA A 57 16.88 -0.91 -3.79
N LEU A 58 15.69 -0.52 -3.33
CA LEU A 58 14.66 0.08 -4.16
C LEU A 58 14.79 1.61 -4.22
N PRO A 59 14.35 2.24 -5.32
CA PRO A 59 14.25 3.69 -5.38
C PRO A 59 13.21 4.20 -4.37
N GLU A 60 13.39 5.44 -3.91
CA GLU A 60 12.48 6.10 -2.95
C GLU A 60 11.02 6.09 -3.45
N SER A 61 10.82 6.29 -4.76
CA SER A 61 9.50 6.27 -5.36
C SER A 61 8.74 4.96 -5.12
N ALA A 62 9.44 3.81 -5.11
CA ALA A 62 8.84 2.48 -4.92
C ALA A 62 8.63 2.10 -3.44
N THR A 63 9.22 2.85 -2.53
CA THR A 63 9.14 2.59 -1.08
C THR A 63 8.18 3.53 -0.35
N LEU A 64 7.87 4.66 -0.97
CA LEU A 64 6.90 5.64 -0.47
C LEU A 64 5.46 5.34 -0.93
N PRO A 65 4.45 5.74 -0.14
CA PRO A 65 3.04 5.51 -0.46
C PRO A 65 2.53 6.36 -1.64
N ASP A 66 3.25 7.41 -2.01
CA ASP A 66 2.82 8.46 -2.94
C ASP A 66 2.52 7.94 -4.35
N MET A 67 3.37 7.05 -4.89
CA MET A 67 3.13 6.48 -6.23
C MET A 67 1.84 5.67 -6.27
N THR A 68 1.61 4.82 -5.26
CA THR A 68 0.41 3.98 -5.19
C THR A 68 -0.85 4.82 -5.00
N ALA A 69 -0.77 5.94 -4.26
CA ALA A 69 -1.86 6.89 -4.13
C ALA A 69 -2.24 7.50 -5.48
N LEU A 70 -1.24 7.95 -6.24
CA LEU A 70 -1.45 8.54 -7.56
C LEU A 70 -2.08 7.52 -8.52
N TRP A 71 -1.54 6.31 -8.59
CA TRP A 71 -2.08 5.26 -9.45
C TRP A 71 -3.49 4.83 -9.06
N SER A 72 -3.82 4.82 -7.77
CA SER A 72 -5.17 4.53 -7.32
C SER A 72 -6.17 5.61 -7.77
N ALA A 73 -5.78 6.89 -7.73
CA ALA A 73 -6.62 7.98 -8.25
C ALA A 73 -6.82 7.83 -9.77
N GLN A 74 -5.74 7.58 -10.51
CA GLN A 74 -5.80 7.37 -11.95
C GLN A 74 -6.66 6.15 -12.34
N GLN A 75 -6.61 5.06 -11.56
CA GLN A 75 -7.50 3.91 -11.78
C GLN A 75 -8.97 4.29 -11.60
N SER A 76 -9.29 5.15 -10.63
CA SER A 76 -10.65 5.66 -10.45
C SER A 76 -11.10 6.55 -11.60
N ASP A 77 -10.21 7.40 -12.12
CA ASP A 77 -10.49 8.20 -13.32
C ASP A 77 -10.79 7.32 -14.54
N ILE A 78 -10.03 6.23 -14.71
CA ILE A 78 -10.25 5.25 -15.77
C ILE A 78 -11.60 4.54 -15.59
N GLU A 79 -11.93 4.10 -14.37
CA GLU A 79 -13.22 3.47 -14.05
C GLU A 79 -14.41 4.39 -14.36
N GLN A 80 -14.26 5.70 -14.13
CA GLN A 80 -15.25 6.72 -14.44
C GLN A 80 -15.26 7.14 -15.93
N GLY A 81 -14.34 6.63 -16.73
CA GLY A 81 -14.19 6.99 -18.14
C GLY A 81 -13.63 8.39 -18.40
N SER A 82 -13.10 9.08 -17.37
CA SER A 82 -12.49 10.41 -17.49
C SER A 82 -11.02 10.36 -17.93
N LYS A 83 -10.42 9.17 -17.95
CA LYS A 83 -9.04 8.93 -18.40
C LYS A 83 -8.92 7.63 -19.20
N THR A 84 -8.03 7.61 -20.17
CA THR A 84 -7.66 6.41 -20.95
C THR A 84 -6.22 6.01 -20.63
N VAL A 85 -5.93 4.71 -20.78
CA VAL A 85 -4.62 4.09 -20.49
C VAL A 85 -3.56 4.48 -21.52
#